data_AF-A0A3A0C1B4-F1
#
_entry.id   AF-A0A3A0C1B4-F1
#
_cell.length_a   1.000
_cell.length_b   1.000
_cell.length_c   1.000
_cell.angle_alpha   90.00
_cell.angle_beta   90.00
_cell.angle_gamma   90.00
#
_symmetry.space_group_name_H-M   'P 1'
#
loop_
_entity.id
_entity.type
_entity.pdbx_description
1 polymer ?
#
loop_
_entity_poly.entity_id
_entity_poly.type
_entity_poly.pdbx_seq_one_letter_code
_entity_poly.pdbx_strand_id
1 'polypeptide(L)'
;MHGAALFLRAGPDGYEMRRAGDPYGLIHTVPQVMAWNVQLAVQRLEHIARWTQILTLASPNNLIPSDAVRIILSRVSAAGKEEPVDTTGVVRLEYELRDGKWRPPAFRINLTNTSSLTLFCMLFDLTEGKAVQPLLGRGVWLEPGQEIAVGEGRPLIAHLPDDLWELGITQVRDTIKLIVSTGESDANLLAQEDLPMRPNRETAYQGPRRTNNTLERLMRRVITRSVARRGGGEEAIVYWNSAEVTTLTVRLRPDNEL
;
A
#
# COMPACT_ATOMS: atom_id res chain seq x y z
N MET A 1 19.85 9.14 5.71
CA MET A 1 20.01 7.74 6.13
C MET A 1 19.35 7.54 7.49
N HIS A 2 18.09 7.14 7.53
CA HIS A 2 17.49 6.54 8.74
C HIS A 2 16.70 5.32 8.28
N GLY A 3 17.39 4.17 8.23
CA GLY A 3 16.70 2.90 8.04
C GLY A 3 15.78 2.70 9.25
N ALA A 4 14.50 2.40 9.00
CA ALA A 4 13.60 2.03 10.07
C ALA A 4 14.11 0.73 10.71
N ALA A 5 14.80 0.84 11.85
CA ALA A 5 15.16 -0.30 12.66
C ALA A 5 13.87 -0.80 13.35
N LEU A 6 13.38 -1.95 12.90
CA LEU A 6 12.40 -2.71 13.66
C LEU A 6 13.15 -3.45 14.77
N PHE A 7 12.63 -3.38 15.98
CA PHE A 7 13.16 -4.11 17.13
C PHE A 7 12.19 -5.20 17.53
N LEU A 8 12.72 -6.39 17.81
CA LEU A 8 12.02 -7.47 18.47
C LEU A 8 12.53 -7.55 19.91
N ARG A 9 11.64 -7.43 20.88
CA ARG A 9 11.95 -7.62 22.30
C ARG A 9 11.24 -8.87 22.80
N ALA A 10 12.00 -9.81 23.35
CA ALA A 10 11.44 -10.91 24.11
C ALA A 10 11.16 -10.46 25.56
N GLY A 11 9.99 -10.81 26.08
CA GLY A 11 9.58 -10.61 27.45
C GLY A 11 8.95 -11.89 28.04
N PRO A 12 8.60 -11.88 29.34
CA PRO A 12 8.01 -13.04 30.02
C PRO A 12 6.73 -13.56 29.34
N ASP A 13 5.95 -12.64 28.75
CA ASP A 13 4.64 -12.93 28.16
C ASP A 13 4.67 -13.10 26.63
N GLY A 14 5.85 -13.04 26.00
CA GLY A 14 5.99 -13.23 24.55
C GLY A 14 6.94 -12.25 23.85
N TYR A 15 6.62 -11.90 22.60
CA TYR A 15 7.44 -11.01 21.77
C TYR A 15 6.71 -9.69 21.47
N GLU A 16 7.41 -8.57 21.63
CA GLU A 16 6.97 -7.22 21.27
C GLU A 16 7.77 -6.75 20.04
N MET A 17 7.08 -6.31 18.98
CA MET A 17 7.70 -5.66 17.83
C MET A 17 7.50 -4.15 17.93
N ARG A 18 8.55 -3.36 17.67
CA ARG A 18 8.47 -1.89 17.69
C ARG A 18 9.23 -1.28 16.53
N ARG A 19 8.74 -0.14 16.04
CA ARG A 19 9.50 0.75 15.15
C ARG A 19 10.20 1.82 15.99
N ALA A 20 11.45 2.13 15.66
CA ALA A 20 12.16 3.26 16.25
C ALA A 20 11.40 4.58 15.99
N GLY A 21 11.00 5.29 17.05
CA GLY A 21 10.37 6.62 16.95
C GLY A 21 8.84 6.65 16.80
N ASP A 22 8.15 5.51 16.89
CA ASP A 22 6.69 5.45 16.83
C ASP A 22 6.07 5.52 18.25
N PRO A 23 5.26 6.56 18.59
CA PRO A 23 4.64 6.69 19.91
C PRO A 23 3.55 5.64 20.17
N TYR A 24 2.94 5.12 19.10
CA TYR A 24 2.01 4.01 19.17
C TYR A 24 2.76 2.79 18.63
N GLY A 25 3.44 2.07 19.53
CA GLY A 25 4.14 0.85 19.13
C GLY A 25 3.17 0.00 18.30
N LEU A 26 3.64 -0.51 17.16
CA LEU A 26 3.00 -1.61 16.46
C LEU A 26 3.07 -2.85 17.37
N ILE A 27 2.36 -2.84 18.50
CA ILE A 27 2.36 -3.88 19.52
C ILE A 27 1.55 -5.04 18.93
N HIS A 28 2.19 -5.75 18.01
CA HIS A 28 1.80 -7.09 17.67
C HIS A 28 2.47 -8.00 18.68
N THR A 29 1.81 -8.20 19.81
CA THR A 29 2.23 -9.23 20.76
C THR A 29 2.05 -10.60 20.11
N VAL A 30 3.11 -11.39 20.13
CA VAL A 30 3.00 -12.84 19.95
C VAL A 30 3.01 -13.42 21.36
N PRO A 31 1.88 -13.92 21.88
CA PRO A 31 1.78 -14.38 23.26
C PRO A 31 2.60 -15.67 23.46
N GLN A 32 3.28 -15.77 24.60
CA GLN A 32 4.08 -16.91 25.06
C GLN A 32 5.35 -17.21 24.24
N VAL A 33 6.41 -17.67 24.90
CA VAL A 33 7.69 -18.01 24.26
C VAL A 33 7.72 -19.51 23.93
N MET A 34 7.09 -19.88 22.81
CA MET A 34 7.17 -21.23 22.23
C MET A 34 7.87 -21.19 20.85
N ALA A 35 8.42 -22.32 20.38
CA ALA A 35 9.14 -22.37 19.10
C ALA A 35 8.29 -21.89 17.90
N TRP A 36 6.99 -22.17 17.90
CA TRP A 36 6.04 -21.68 16.88
C TRP A 36 5.80 -20.17 16.96
N ASN A 37 5.95 -19.55 18.13
CA ASN A 37 5.84 -18.11 18.33
C ASN A 37 7.06 -17.33 17.82
N VAL A 38 8.24 -17.94 17.82
CA VAL A 38 9.44 -17.39 17.16
C VAL A 38 9.22 -17.29 15.65
N GLN A 39 8.73 -18.37 15.03
CA GLN A 39 8.46 -18.41 13.59
C GLN A 39 7.40 -17.39 13.20
N LEU A 40 6.32 -17.27 13.98
CA LEU A 40 5.29 -16.26 13.76
C LEU A 40 5.84 -14.83 13.89
N ALA A 41 6.70 -14.56 14.88
CA ALA A 41 7.34 -13.26 15.02
C ALA A 41 8.24 -12.92 13.82
N VAL A 42 9.02 -13.88 13.32
CA VAL A 42 9.85 -13.71 12.12
C VAL A 42 8.99 -13.44 10.88
N GLN A 43 7.92 -14.21 10.66
CA GLN A 43 6.99 -14.01 9.54
C GLN A 43 6.37 -12.61 9.56
N ARG A 44 5.97 -12.12 10.74
CA ARG A 44 5.44 -10.76 10.91
C ARG A 44 6.50 -9.70 10.59
N LEU A 45 7.75 -9.88 11.02
CA LEU A 45 8.84 -8.97 10.69
C LEU A 45 9.14 -8.96 9.18
N GLU A 46 9.12 -10.11 8.52
CA GLU A 46 9.30 -10.21 7.07
C GLU A 46 8.17 -9.49 6.32
N HIS A 47 6.93 -9.64 6.79
CA HIS A 47 5.76 -8.94 6.26
C HIS A 47 5.91 -7.42 6.35
N ILE A 48 6.23 -6.90 7.54
CA ILE A 48 6.46 -5.46 7.75
C ILE A 48 7.63 -4.96 6.91
N ALA A 49 8.70 -5.74 6.81
CA ALA A 49 9.86 -5.37 6.02
C ALA A 49 9.55 -5.32 4.52
N ARG A 50 8.77 -6.26 3.99
CA ARG A 50 8.30 -6.25 2.59
C ARG A 50 7.45 -5.01 2.33
N TRP A 51 6.47 -4.74 3.18
CA TRP A 51 5.63 -3.54 3.08
C TRP A 51 6.48 -2.26 3.09
N THR A 52 7.44 -2.18 4.02
CA THR A 52 8.35 -1.02 4.13
C THR A 52 9.20 -0.84 2.87
N GLN A 53 9.70 -1.94 2.29
CA GLN A 53 10.46 -1.89 1.04
C GLN A 53 9.62 -1.38 -0.13
N ILE A 54 8.35 -1.81 -0.23
CA ILE A 54 7.41 -1.33 -1.26
C ILE A 54 7.08 0.15 -1.03
N LEU A 55 6.85 0.56 0.21
CA LEU A 55 6.63 1.98 0.55
C LEU A 55 7.83 2.84 0.12
N THR A 56 9.05 2.39 0.40
CA THR A 56 10.27 3.15 0.06
C THR A 56 10.78 2.91 -1.35
N LEU A 57 10.04 2.16 -2.17
CA LEU A 57 10.43 1.84 -3.53
C LEU A 57 10.49 3.15 -4.33
N ALA A 58 11.67 3.47 -4.81
CA ALA A 58 11.96 4.65 -5.61
C ALA A 58 12.93 4.26 -6.72
N SER A 59 12.71 4.80 -7.93
CA SER A 59 13.60 4.54 -9.05
C SER A 59 14.79 5.49 -9.05
N PRO A 60 16.02 5.00 -9.22
CA PRO A 60 17.19 5.86 -9.34
C PRO A 60 17.34 6.51 -10.73
N ASN A 61 16.54 6.11 -11.74
CA ASN A 61 16.72 6.53 -13.13
C ASN A 61 15.59 7.46 -13.62
N ASN A 62 15.97 8.64 -14.10
CA ASN A 62 15.06 9.77 -14.40
C ASN A 62 14.52 9.83 -15.84
N LEU A 63 14.35 8.71 -16.54
CA LEU A 63 13.84 8.75 -17.92
C LEU A 63 12.33 8.97 -18.00
N ILE A 64 11.58 8.59 -16.95
CA ILE A 64 10.18 8.94 -16.81
C ILE A 64 10.08 10.13 -15.84
N PRO A 65 9.53 11.29 -16.26
CA PRO A 65 9.30 12.42 -15.37
C PRO A 65 8.52 12.02 -14.11
N SER A 66 8.81 12.66 -12.98
CA SER A 66 8.14 12.37 -11.70
C SER A 66 6.63 12.66 -11.72
N ASP A 67 6.19 13.52 -12.63
CA ASP A 67 4.81 13.93 -12.83
C ASP A 67 4.19 13.35 -14.11
N ALA A 68 4.84 12.36 -14.75
CA ALA A 68 4.42 11.76 -16.02
C ALA A 68 3.01 11.14 -15.98
N VAL A 69 2.60 10.67 -14.81
CA VAL A 69 1.22 10.26 -14.55
C VAL A 69 0.78 10.92 -13.25
N ARG A 70 -0.30 11.69 -13.30
CA ARG A 70 -0.84 12.41 -12.15
C ARG A 70 -1.93 11.59 -11.47
N ILE A 71 -1.86 11.49 -10.15
CA ILE A 71 -2.94 10.98 -9.31
C ILE A 71 -3.84 12.16 -8.95
N ILE A 72 -5.09 12.11 -9.39
CA ILE A 72 -6.12 13.08 -9.02
C ILE A 72 -7.06 12.38 -8.04
N LEU A 73 -7.21 12.95 -6.84
CA LEU A 73 -8.15 12.44 -5.84
C LEU A 73 -9.30 13.43 -5.69
N SER A 74 -10.53 12.92 -5.71
CA SER A 74 -11.74 13.70 -5.46
C SER A 74 -12.53 13.10 -4.30
N ARG A 75 -12.95 13.92 -3.34
CA ARG A 75 -13.94 13.49 -2.33
C ARG A 75 -15.32 13.39 -2.97
N VAL A 76 -16.08 12.38 -2.57
CA VAL A 76 -17.45 12.17 -3.03
C VAL A 76 -18.40 12.45 -1.87
N SER A 77 -19.18 13.52 -2.01
CA SER A 77 -20.20 13.91 -1.02
C SER A 77 -21.39 12.95 -0.98
N ALA A 78 -22.28 13.13 0.02
CA ALA A 78 -23.59 12.47 0.11
C ALA A 78 -24.37 12.44 -1.20
N ALA A 79 -24.36 13.57 -1.90
CA ALA A 79 -25.15 13.83 -3.09
C ALA A 79 -24.45 13.33 -4.36
N GLY A 80 -23.30 12.65 -4.23
CA GLY A 80 -22.50 12.17 -5.35
C GLY A 80 -21.67 13.26 -6.04
N LYS A 81 -21.68 14.50 -5.53
CA LYS A 81 -20.81 15.58 -6.04
C LYS A 81 -19.35 15.27 -5.72
N GLU A 82 -18.49 15.39 -6.73
CA GLU A 82 -17.05 15.24 -6.64
C GLU A 82 -16.37 16.59 -6.44
N GLU A 83 -15.44 16.63 -5.49
CA GLU A 83 -14.61 17.80 -5.22
C GLU A 83 -13.14 17.37 -5.17
N PRO A 84 -12.29 17.87 -6.11
CA PRO A 84 -10.86 17.58 -6.11
C PRO A 84 -10.23 18.01 -4.79
N VAL A 85 -9.27 17.22 -4.30
CA VAL A 85 -8.46 17.57 -3.14
C VAL A 85 -7.02 17.83 -3.55
N ASP A 86 -6.35 18.67 -2.76
CA ASP A 86 -4.92 18.84 -2.86
C ASP A 86 -4.20 17.58 -2.37
N THR A 87 -3.40 16.97 -3.26
CA THR A 87 -2.63 15.74 -3.01
C THR A 87 -1.16 16.01 -2.67
N THR A 88 -0.74 17.27 -2.54
CA THR A 88 0.64 17.63 -2.15
C THR A 88 0.93 17.35 -0.67
N GLY A 89 -0.11 17.26 0.15
CA GLY A 89 -0.04 16.94 1.57
C GLY A 89 -0.78 15.64 1.93
N VAL A 90 -1.14 15.52 3.21
CA VAL A 90 -1.98 14.40 3.67
C VAL A 90 -3.44 14.69 3.35
N VAL A 91 -4.05 13.82 2.54
CA VAL A 91 -5.47 13.89 2.21
C VAL A 91 -6.28 13.34 3.38
N ARG A 92 -6.93 14.23 4.12
CA ARG A 92 -7.82 13.85 5.22
C ARG A 92 -9.17 13.35 4.69
N LEU A 93 -9.64 12.20 5.15
CA LEU A 93 -10.91 11.58 4.77
C LEU A 93 -11.71 11.33 6.06
N GLU A 94 -12.77 12.11 6.29
CA GLU A 94 -13.50 12.08 7.56
C GLU A 94 -14.80 11.30 7.44
N TYR A 95 -15.07 10.46 8.43
CA TYR A 95 -16.38 9.88 8.63
C TYR A 95 -17.39 10.97 8.95
N GLU A 96 -18.60 10.81 8.44
CA GLU A 96 -19.71 11.70 8.74
C GLU A 96 -20.73 10.99 9.62
N LEU A 97 -21.17 11.67 10.69
CA LEU A 97 -22.28 11.19 11.50
C LEU A 97 -23.60 11.64 10.84
N ARG A 98 -24.36 10.69 10.29
CA ARG A 98 -25.67 10.96 9.68
C ARG A 98 -26.71 10.00 10.26
N ASP A 99 -27.83 10.55 10.71
CA ASP A 99 -28.93 9.79 11.33
C ASP A 99 -28.44 8.87 12.49
N GLY A 100 -27.49 9.38 13.29
CA GLY A 100 -26.88 8.64 14.40
C GLY A 100 -25.95 7.50 13.98
N LYS A 101 -25.62 7.36 12.70
CA LYS A 101 -24.70 6.33 12.18
C LYS A 101 -23.50 6.96 11.50
N TRP A 102 -22.31 6.47 11.86
CA TRP A 102 -21.07 6.82 11.19
C TRP A 102 -21.08 6.27 9.75
N ARG A 103 -20.87 7.15 8.78
CA ARG A 103 -20.74 6.81 7.37
C ARG A 103 -19.29 7.01 6.95
N PRO A 104 -18.65 6.01 6.33
CA PRO A 104 -17.27 6.15 5.88
C PRO A 104 -17.18 7.15 4.71
N PRO A 105 -16.07 7.89 4.60
CA PRO A 105 -15.83 8.80 3.49
C PRO A 105 -15.66 8.04 2.18
N ALA A 106 -16.30 8.54 1.13
CA ALA A 106 -16.13 8.06 -0.23
C ALA A 106 -15.21 9.00 -1.03
N PHE A 107 -14.40 8.43 -1.91
CA PHE A 107 -13.51 9.20 -2.77
C PHE A 107 -13.29 8.50 -4.11
N ARG A 108 -12.78 9.23 -5.10
CA ARG A 108 -12.37 8.69 -6.40
C ARG A 108 -10.90 8.98 -6.63
N ILE A 109 -10.27 8.10 -7.39
CA ILE A 109 -8.93 8.29 -7.92
C ILE A 109 -9.02 8.22 -9.43
N ASN A 110 -8.50 9.25 -10.10
CA ASN A 110 -8.23 9.22 -11.53
C ASN A 110 -6.74 9.27 -11.77
N LEU A 111 -6.27 8.53 -12.76
CA LEU A 111 -4.91 8.61 -13.27
C LEU A 111 -4.92 9.27 -14.64
N THR A 112 -4.09 10.28 -14.82
CA THR A 112 -3.93 10.96 -16.12
C THR A 112 -2.47 10.87 -16.56
N ASN A 113 -2.21 10.29 -17.72
CA ASN A 113 -0.88 10.33 -18.33
C ASN A 113 -0.66 11.71 -18.98
N THR A 114 0.20 12.52 -18.37
CA THR A 114 0.54 13.88 -18.80
C THR A 114 1.80 13.93 -19.66
N SER A 115 2.48 12.78 -19.81
CA SER A 115 3.71 12.66 -20.60
C SER A 115 3.41 12.37 -22.08
N SER A 116 4.47 12.38 -22.89
CA SER A 116 4.43 11.95 -24.29
C SER A 116 4.70 10.45 -24.48
N LEU A 117 4.88 9.68 -23.41
CA LEU A 117 5.17 8.25 -23.44
C LEU A 117 3.90 7.44 -23.18
N THR A 118 3.75 6.31 -23.86
CA THR A 118 2.80 5.27 -23.44
C THR A 118 3.37 4.58 -22.20
N LEU A 119 2.63 4.56 -21.10
CA LEU A 119 3.12 4.10 -19.80
C LEU A 119 2.22 3.02 -19.19
N PHE A 120 2.84 1.98 -18.67
CA PHE A 120 2.16 0.94 -17.90
C PHE A 120 2.07 1.36 -16.43
N CYS A 121 0.86 1.43 -15.91
CA CYS A 121 0.54 1.97 -14.59
C CYS A 121 0.04 0.87 -13.65
N MET A 122 0.65 0.80 -12.47
CA MET A 122 0.25 -0.06 -11.37
C MET A 122 -0.04 0.81 -10.15
N LEU A 123 -1.25 0.73 -9.61
CA LEU A 123 -1.67 1.52 -8.46
C LEU A 123 -1.94 0.59 -7.28
N PHE A 124 -1.45 0.98 -6.10
CA PHE A 124 -1.55 0.20 -4.88
C PHE A 124 -2.13 1.03 -3.75
N ASP A 125 -2.93 0.40 -2.90
CA ASP A 125 -3.22 0.88 -1.55
C ASP A 125 -2.32 0.15 -0.54
N LEU A 126 -1.50 0.91 0.19
CA LEU A 126 -0.63 0.43 1.25
C LEU A 126 -1.25 0.81 2.58
N THR A 127 -1.89 -0.16 3.23
CA THR A 127 -2.65 0.07 4.46
C THR A 127 -1.74 0.21 5.67
N GLU A 128 -2.24 0.86 6.73
CA GLU A 128 -1.56 0.86 8.02
C GLU A 128 -1.38 -0.56 8.60
N GLY A 129 -2.32 -1.47 8.32
CA GLY A 129 -2.29 -2.91 8.64
C GLY A 129 -1.26 -3.73 7.87
N LYS A 130 -0.47 -3.07 7.00
CA LYS A 130 0.62 -3.64 6.20
C LYS A 130 0.17 -4.50 5.02
N ALA A 131 -1.09 -4.40 4.58
CA ALA A 131 -1.51 -4.89 3.28
C ALA A 131 -0.91 -4.06 2.14
N VAL A 132 -0.84 -4.69 0.96
CA VAL A 132 -0.57 -4.04 -0.32
C VAL A 132 -1.62 -4.55 -1.29
N GLN A 133 -2.56 -3.69 -1.66
CA GLN A 133 -3.70 -4.06 -2.49
C GLN A 133 -3.60 -3.39 -3.87
N PRO A 134 -3.45 -4.16 -4.96
CA PRO A 134 -3.52 -3.60 -6.31
C PRO A 134 -4.93 -3.06 -6.61
N LEU A 135 -5.01 -1.79 -7.02
CA LEU A 135 -6.28 -1.11 -7.32
C LEU A 135 -6.65 -1.14 -8.82
N LEU A 136 -5.73 -1.61 -9.67
CA LEU A 136 -5.89 -1.68 -11.13
C LEU A 136 -5.71 -3.12 -11.66
N GLY A 137 -6.03 -4.12 -10.83
CA GLY A 137 -5.76 -5.52 -11.16
C GLY A 137 -4.27 -5.76 -11.37
N ARG A 138 -3.89 -6.24 -12.57
CA ARG A 138 -2.47 -6.44 -12.94
C ARG A 138 -1.74 -5.12 -13.27
N GLY A 139 -2.48 -4.05 -13.57
CA GLY A 139 -2.00 -2.80 -14.15
C GLY A 139 -2.60 -2.53 -15.52
N VAL A 140 -2.46 -1.30 -16.01
CA VAL A 140 -3.08 -0.83 -17.26
C VAL A 140 -2.10 0.03 -18.06
N TRP A 141 -2.19 -0.04 -19.39
CA TRP A 141 -1.50 0.91 -20.27
C TRP A 141 -2.30 2.22 -20.37
N LEU A 142 -1.61 3.35 -20.26
CA LEU A 142 -2.15 4.68 -20.54
C LEU A 142 -1.36 5.31 -21.69
N GLU A 143 -2.06 5.65 -22.76
CA GLU A 143 -1.53 6.46 -23.85
C GLU A 143 -1.30 7.91 -23.41
N PRO A 144 -0.48 8.69 -24.13
CA PRO A 144 -0.33 10.13 -23.88
C PRO A 144 -1.68 10.85 -23.81
N GLY A 145 -1.94 11.57 -22.72
CA GLY A 145 -3.18 12.30 -22.49
C GLY A 145 -4.36 11.43 -22.02
N GLN A 146 -4.21 10.10 -21.92
CA GLN A 146 -5.29 9.23 -21.50
C GLN A 146 -5.55 9.35 -19.99
N GLU A 147 -6.84 9.30 -19.64
CA GLU A 147 -7.33 9.25 -18.26
C GLU A 147 -8.08 7.95 -17.98
N ILE A 148 -7.94 7.41 -16.77
CA ILE A 148 -8.74 6.29 -16.27
C ILE A 148 -9.21 6.55 -14.84
N ALA A 149 -10.46 6.19 -14.56
CA ALA A 149 -11.00 6.13 -13.21
C ALA A 149 -10.70 4.77 -12.56
N VAL A 150 -10.18 4.79 -11.34
CA VAL A 150 -9.94 3.60 -10.51
C VAL A 150 -11.26 3.10 -9.94
N GLY A 151 -11.37 1.78 -9.69
CA GLY A 151 -12.57 1.19 -9.07
C GLY A 151 -13.76 1.01 -10.04
N GLU A 152 -13.49 0.88 -11.35
CA GLU A 152 -14.52 0.66 -12.38
C GLU A 152 -15.63 1.74 -12.36
N GLY A 153 -15.25 2.99 -12.08
CA GLY A 153 -16.17 4.12 -11.99
C GLY A 153 -17.00 4.17 -10.69
N ARG A 154 -16.76 3.26 -9.74
CA ARG A 154 -17.37 3.32 -8.40
C ARG A 154 -16.42 4.05 -7.43
N PRO A 155 -16.96 4.89 -6.53
CA PRO A 155 -16.15 5.48 -5.46
C PRO A 155 -15.50 4.39 -4.59
N LEU A 156 -14.26 4.65 -4.20
CA LEU A 156 -13.56 3.93 -3.15
C LEU A 156 -14.05 4.42 -1.78
N ILE A 157 -14.03 3.53 -0.79
CA ILE A 157 -14.46 3.83 0.58
C ILE A 157 -13.25 3.73 1.49
N ALA A 158 -12.94 4.81 2.20
CA ALA A 158 -11.90 4.79 3.22
C ALA A 158 -12.48 4.24 4.53
N HIS A 159 -11.85 3.21 5.09
CA HIS A 159 -12.39 2.50 6.25
C HIS A 159 -11.38 2.48 7.40
N LEU A 160 -11.82 2.92 8.57
CA LEU A 160 -11.20 2.66 9.86
C LEU A 160 -11.84 1.38 10.44
N PRO A 161 -11.07 0.28 10.59
CA PRO A 161 -11.57 -0.95 11.19
C PRO A 161 -12.20 -0.73 12.57
N ASP A 162 -13.36 -1.34 12.81
CA ASP A 162 -14.11 -1.18 14.06
C ASP A 162 -13.28 -1.65 15.28
N ASP A 163 -12.56 -2.77 15.17
CA ASP A 163 -11.67 -3.27 16.24
C ASP A 163 -10.63 -2.21 16.68
N LEU A 164 -10.07 -1.45 15.73
CA LEU A 164 -9.13 -0.37 16.05
C LEU A 164 -9.85 0.81 16.70
N TRP A 165 -11.04 1.15 16.20
CA TRP A 165 -11.86 2.23 16.75
C TRP A 165 -12.32 1.95 18.17
N GLU A 166 -12.70 0.71 18.49
CA GLU A 166 -13.04 0.24 19.85
C GLU A 166 -11.84 0.34 20.81
N LEU A 167 -10.62 0.11 20.30
CA LEU A 167 -9.36 0.26 21.05
C LEU A 167 -8.92 1.72 21.25
N GLY A 168 -9.65 2.70 20.73
CA GLY A 168 -9.36 4.12 20.92
C GLY A 168 -8.62 4.78 19.77
N ILE A 169 -8.34 4.03 18.70
CA ILE A 169 -7.70 4.58 17.50
C ILE A 169 -8.76 5.30 16.69
N THR A 170 -8.64 6.62 16.56
CA THR A 170 -9.62 7.45 15.83
C THR A 170 -9.15 7.81 14.42
N GLN A 171 -7.94 7.42 14.04
CA GLN A 171 -7.37 7.72 12.75
C GLN A 171 -6.46 6.59 12.25
N VAL A 172 -6.49 6.33 10.94
CA VAL A 172 -5.55 5.43 10.26
C VAL A 172 -4.97 6.10 9.02
N ARG A 173 -3.73 5.76 8.69
CA ARG A 173 -2.98 6.32 7.56
C ARG A 173 -2.67 5.25 6.53
N ASP A 174 -3.14 5.49 5.31
CA ASP A 174 -2.81 4.65 4.17
C ASP A 174 -1.98 5.46 3.14
N THR A 175 -1.31 4.74 2.25
CA THR A 175 -0.52 5.35 1.17
C THR A 175 -0.95 4.77 -0.17
N ILE A 176 -1.50 5.63 -1.03
CA ILE A 176 -1.75 5.31 -2.42
C ILE A 176 -0.44 5.44 -3.18
N LYS A 177 0.12 4.33 -3.65
CA LYS A 177 1.40 4.31 -4.37
C LYS A 177 1.15 3.95 -5.84
N LEU A 178 1.61 4.82 -6.73
CA LEU A 178 1.64 4.59 -8.17
C LEU A 178 3.05 4.19 -8.59
N ILE A 179 3.16 3.13 -9.38
CA ILE A 179 4.38 2.74 -10.10
C ILE A 179 4.06 2.80 -11.60
N VAL A 180 4.86 3.55 -12.34
CA VAL A 180 4.77 3.67 -13.80
C VAL A 180 5.98 3.06 -14.45
N SER A 181 5.82 2.43 -15.62
CA SER A 181 6.87 1.71 -16.32
C SER A 181 6.74 1.85 -17.83
N THR A 182 7.87 1.81 -18.55
CA THR A 182 7.88 1.69 -20.02
C THR A 182 7.60 0.28 -20.52
N GLY A 183 7.45 -0.69 -19.61
CA GLY A 183 7.12 -2.08 -19.95
C GLY A 183 6.08 -2.68 -19.00
N GLU A 184 5.31 -3.62 -19.53
CA GLU A 184 4.27 -4.34 -18.78
C GLU A 184 4.89 -5.12 -17.61
N SER A 185 4.22 -5.12 -16.46
CA SER A 185 4.59 -5.89 -15.27
C SER A 185 3.33 -6.32 -14.53
N ASP A 186 3.41 -7.32 -13.65
CA ASP A 186 2.24 -7.78 -12.88
C ASP A 186 2.20 -7.16 -11.48
N ALA A 187 1.28 -6.22 -11.25
CA ALA A 187 1.09 -5.57 -9.96
C ALA A 187 0.82 -6.56 -8.83
N ASN A 188 0.17 -7.69 -9.11
CA ASN A 188 -0.14 -8.68 -8.08
C ASN A 188 1.14 -9.24 -7.44
N LEU A 189 2.32 -9.14 -8.08
CA LEU A 189 3.55 -9.64 -7.50
C LEU A 189 3.84 -8.95 -6.16
N LEU A 190 3.41 -7.71 -5.97
CA LEU A 190 3.57 -7.00 -4.71
C LEU A 190 2.40 -7.19 -3.74
N ALA A 191 1.33 -7.87 -4.15
CA ALA A 191 0.15 -8.03 -3.33
C ALA A 191 0.47 -8.82 -2.05
N GLN A 192 0.00 -8.31 -0.92
CA GLN A 192 0.00 -9.00 0.36
C GLN A 192 -1.22 -8.58 1.16
N GLU A 193 -1.81 -9.53 1.87
CA GLU A 193 -2.93 -9.28 2.78
C GLU A 193 -2.46 -8.48 4.00
N ASP A 194 -3.40 -8.02 4.83
CA ASP A 194 -3.02 -7.42 6.11
C ASP A 194 -2.28 -8.44 6.98
N LEU A 195 -1.44 -7.92 7.87
CA LEU A 195 -0.63 -8.72 8.76
C LEU A 195 -1.55 -9.64 9.59
N PRO A 196 -1.52 -10.96 9.39
CA PRO A 196 -2.61 -11.79 9.85
C PRO A 196 -2.47 -12.07 11.35
N MET A 197 -3.61 -12.12 12.07
CA MET A 197 -3.66 -12.61 13.46
C MET A 197 -3.42 -14.14 13.55
N ARG A 198 -3.25 -14.85 12.43
CA ARG A 198 -2.94 -16.29 12.34
C ARG A 198 -2.01 -16.57 11.15
N PRO A 199 -1.18 -17.63 11.18
CA PRO A 199 -0.27 -17.91 10.07
C PRO A 199 -1.07 -18.20 8.80
N ASN A 200 -0.95 -17.32 7.80
CA ASN A 200 -1.56 -17.56 6.50
C ASN A 200 -0.74 -18.65 5.80
N ARG A 201 -1.45 -19.68 5.33
CA ARG A 201 -0.90 -20.82 4.61
C ARG A 201 -0.66 -20.34 3.18
N GLU A 202 0.61 -20.26 2.80
CA GLU A 202 1.12 -19.93 1.47
C GLU A 202 0.04 -19.80 0.39
N THR A 203 -0.32 -18.57 0.04
CA THR A 203 -1.12 -18.31 -1.16
C THR A 203 -0.29 -18.76 -2.36
N ALA A 204 -0.59 -19.96 -2.84
CA ALA A 204 0.03 -20.57 -3.99
C ALA A 204 -0.20 -19.66 -5.21
N TYR A 205 0.86 -18.95 -5.57
CA TYR A 205 0.92 -18.08 -6.72
C TYR A 205 0.85 -18.93 -8.00
N GLN A 206 -0.35 -19.18 -8.53
CA GLN A 206 -0.52 -19.76 -9.86
C GLN A 206 -0.21 -18.69 -10.91
N GLY A 207 1.04 -18.62 -11.36
CA GLY A 207 1.55 -17.54 -12.19
C GLY A 207 0.97 -17.50 -13.62
N PRO A 208 0.55 -16.32 -14.14
CA PRO A 208 0.37 -16.09 -15.57
C PRO A 208 1.69 -15.70 -16.25
N ARG A 209 1.66 -15.63 -17.59
CA ARG A 209 2.78 -15.40 -18.55
C ARG A 209 3.97 -14.64 -17.95
N ARG A 210 5.14 -15.28 -18.00
CA ARG A 210 6.44 -14.69 -17.63
C ARG A 210 6.76 -13.52 -18.56
N THR A 211 6.56 -12.28 -18.10
CA THR A 211 7.37 -11.18 -18.62
C THR A 211 8.69 -11.19 -17.84
N ASN A 212 9.80 -10.82 -18.48
CA ASN A 212 11.14 -10.95 -17.90
C ASN A 212 11.83 -9.59 -18.01
N ASN A 213 11.46 -8.65 -17.13
CA ASN A 213 11.99 -7.29 -17.13
C ASN A 213 12.60 -6.89 -15.78
N THR A 214 13.36 -5.79 -15.80
CA THR A 214 14.10 -5.28 -14.64
C THR A 214 13.22 -4.86 -13.45
N LEU A 215 11.99 -4.39 -13.70
CA LEU A 215 11.03 -4.02 -12.67
C LEU A 215 10.41 -5.27 -12.02
N GLU A 216 9.95 -6.26 -12.80
CA GLU A 216 9.43 -7.52 -12.26
C GLU A 216 10.49 -8.26 -11.43
N ARG A 217 11.77 -8.25 -11.88
CA ARG A 217 12.85 -8.82 -11.09
C ARG A 217 13.02 -8.09 -9.75
N LEU A 218 12.91 -6.76 -9.75
CA LEU A 218 12.95 -5.96 -8.53
C LEU A 218 11.77 -6.31 -7.61
N MET A 219 10.54 -6.38 -8.14
CA MET A 219 9.34 -6.75 -7.39
C MET A 219 9.49 -8.15 -6.77
N ARG A 220 9.98 -9.14 -7.52
CA ARG A 220 10.22 -10.51 -7.00
C ARG A 220 11.28 -10.57 -5.91
N ARG A 221 12.30 -9.70 -5.97
CA ARG A 221 13.35 -9.62 -4.94
C ARG A 221 12.84 -9.03 -3.64
N VAL A 222 11.94 -8.04 -3.71
CA VAL A 222 11.24 -7.50 -2.54
C VAL A 222 10.46 -8.60 -1.80
N ILE A 223 9.91 -9.58 -2.54
CA ILE A 223 9.20 -10.72 -1.95
C ILE A 223 10.15 -11.76 -1.33
N THR A 224 11.20 -12.16 -2.06
CA THR A 224 11.91 -13.42 -1.78
C THR A 224 13.29 -13.25 -1.12
N ARG A 225 13.81 -12.02 -0.98
CA ARG A 225 15.19 -11.74 -0.52
C ARG A 225 16.26 -12.67 -1.13
N SER A 226 15.98 -13.25 -2.28
CA SER A 226 16.81 -14.30 -2.87
C SER A 226 17.75 -13.69 -3.90
N VAL A 227 19.02 -14.11 -3.86
CA VAL A 227 19.96 -13.84 -4.95
C VAL A 227 19.57 -14.74 -6.12
N ALA A 228 18.64 -14.26 -6.96
CA ALA A 228 18.29 -14.96 -8.18
C ALA A 228 19.46 -14.88 -9.18
N ARG A 229 19.95 -16.03 -9.63
CA ARG A 229 20.92 -16.16 -10.73
C ARG A 229 20.27 -15.58 -12.00
N ARG A 230 21.00 -14.74 -12.75
CA ARG A 230 20.52 -14.15 -14.02
C ARG A 230 20.05 -15.29 -14.93
N GLY A 231 18.74 -15.39 -15.17
CA GLY A 231 18.18 -16.36 -16.11
C GLY A 231 18.71 -16.05 -17.51
N GLY A 232 19.15 -17.06 -18.25
CA GLY A 232 19.88 -16.92 -19.51
C GLY A 232 19.09 -16.41 -20.73
N GLY A 233 18.00 -15.66 -20.53
CA GLY A 233 17.28 -14.94 -21.60
C GLY A 233 17.58 -13.44 -21.57
N GLU A 234 17.42 -12.76 -22.70
CA GLU A 234 17.48 -11.28 -22.76
C GLU A 234 16.40 -10.69 -21.84
N GLU A 235 16.81 -10.20 -20.68
CA GLU A 235 15.97 -9.43 -19.76
C GLU A 235 15.74 -8.05 -20.37
N ALA A 236 14.49 -7.69 -20.63
CA ALA A 236 14.16 -6.37 -21.14
C ALA A 236 14.45 -5.30 -20.07
N ILE A 237 15.28 -4.32 -20.43
CA ILE A 237 15.52 -3.15 -19.57
C ILE A 237 14.31 -2.24 -19.68
N VAL A 238 13.61 -2.03 -18.56
CA VAL A 238 12.48 -1.10 -18.47
C VAL A 238 12.84 0.05 -17.54
N TYR A 239 12.41 1.24 -17.91
CA TYR A 239 12.46 2.40 -17.04
C TYR A 239 11.16 2.45 -16.23
N TRP A 240 11.27 2.85 -14.98
CA TRP A 240 10.12 2.98 -14.11
C TRP A 240 10.32 4.16 -13.16
N ASN A 241 9.21 4.68 -12.64
CA ASN A 241 9.18 5.72 -11.61
C ASN A 241 7.99 5.45 -10.68
N SER A 242 7.93 6.14 -9.54
CA SER A 242 6.86 6.02 -8.58
C SER A 242 6.44 7.37 -8.00
N ALA A 243 5.15 7.52 -7.75
CA ALA A 243 4.55 8.66 -7.05
C ALA A 243 3.64 8.15 -5.94
N GLU A 244 3.36 8.99 -4.94
CA GLU A 244 2.52 8.58 -3.81
C GLU A 244 1.66 9.72 -3.26
N VAL A 245 0.52 9.35 -2.70
CA VAL A 245 -0.40 10.23 -1.98
C VAL A 245 -0.73 9.57 -0.66
N THR A 246 -0.59 10.29 0.44
CA THR A 246 -0.96 9.79 1.78
C THR A 246 -2.38 10.20 2.12
N THR A 247 -3.20 9.25 2.58
CA THR A 247 -4.54 9.50 3.09
C THR A 247 -4.56 9.33 4.61
N LEU A 248 -5.41 10.08 5.30
CA LEU A 248 -5.68 9.94 6.73
C LEU A 248 -7.19 9.80 6.93
N THR A 249 -7.63 8.59 7.23
CA THR A 249 -9.03 8.28 7.51
C THR A 249 -9.32 8.57 8.98
N VAL A 250 -10.33 9.38 9.29
CA VAL A 250 -10.63 9.82 10.65
C VAL A 250 -12.07 9.51 11.02
N ARG A 251 -12.26 8.87 12.17
CA ARG A 251 -13.57 8.66 12.80
C ARG A 251 -13.49 9.09 14.25
N LEU A 252 -14.10 10.23 14.54
CA LEU A 252 -14.16 10.76 15.90
C LEU A 252 -15.01 9.85 16.78
N ARG A 253 -14.72 9.86 18.08
CA ARG A 253 -15.66 9.34 19.07
C ARG A 253 -16.66 10.46 19.37
N PRO A 254 -17.97 10.21 19.41
CA PRO A 254 -18.87 11.13 20.09
C PRO A 254 -18.35 11.23 21.53
N ASP A 255 -17.98 12.43 21.96
CA ASP A 255 -17.02 12.63 23.04
C ASP A 255 -17.32 11.85 24.32
N ASN A 256 -16.24 11.42 24.98
CA ASN A 256 -16.20 11.36 26.43
C ASN A 256 -16.48 12.78 26.92
N GLU A 257 -17.71 13.05 27.33
CA GLU A 257 -17.99 14.16 28.24
C GLU A 257 -17.12 13.95 29.50
N LEU A 258 -16.09 14.78 29.66
CA LEU A 258 -15.44 15.06 30.93
C LEU A 258 -15.84 16.46 31.38
#